data_AF-A0A7X5ITA4-F1
#
_entry.id   AF-A0A7X5ITA4-F1
#
_cell.length_a   1.000
_cell.length_b   1.000
_cell.length_c   1.000
_cell.angle_alpha   90.00
_cell.angle_beta   90.00
_cell.angle_gamma   90.00
#
_symmetry.space_group_name_H-M   'P 1'
#
loop_
_entity.id
_entity.type
_entity.pdbx_description
1 polymer ?
#
loop_
_entity_poly.entity_id
_entity_poly.type
_entity_poly.pdbx_seq_one_letter_code
_entity_poly.pdbx_strand_id
1 'polypeptide(L)'
;MLLHKGGKALVVDGTQLKYGGEPVGTVTAGRKRYAAMNDWVFLWPDKAAFNTVTGEFCSMEERTGALAVTFTNSAITRTDGKAWPFRVGDGVTIEGCAQEYNNRTAVVQAVDGDTMTFYDNVFQYGELGSGENQSTHSWTESAASFSRTVPGLAHVCEKDNRLWGVYENHICCCKLGDGFNWNVFNGLATDAYDVTVGSDGSFTGIAAFASYVLAFKENCVHKLYGTKPANFTVNTSYISGV
;
A
#
# COMPACT_ATOMS: atom_id res chain seq x y z
N MET A 1 -12.71 10.52 -16.69
CA MET A 1 -13.10 10.29 -15.29
C MET A 1 -13.91 11.50 -14.82
N LEU A 2 -14.99 11.30 -14.07
CA LEU A 2 -15.73 12.39 -13.41
C LEU A 2 -16.21 11.89 -12.04
N LEU A 3 -15.79 12.56 -10.98
CA LEU A 3 -16.24 12.34 -9.60
C LEU A 3 -16.65 13.68 -8.99
N HIS A 4 -17.68 13.69 -8.16
CA HIS A 4 -18.01 14.85 -7.33
C HIS A 4 -17.59 14.59 -5.89
N LYS A 5 -16.80 15.50 -5.32
CA LYS A 5 -16.40 15.46 -3.91
C LYS A 5 -16.25 16.90 -3.40
N GLY A 6 -16.73 17.16 -2.18
CA GLY A 6 -16.69 18.52 -1.60
C GLY A 6 -17.44 19.58 -2.43
N GLY A 7 -18.49 19.18 -3.16
CA GLY A 7 -19.27 20.06 -4.03
C GLY A 7 -18.59 20.46 -5.34
N LYS A 8 -17.39 19.93 -5.64
CA LYS A 8 -16.64 20.21 -6.86
C LYS A 8 -16.43 18.95 -7.70
N ALA A 9 -16.35 19.12 -9.00
CA ALA A 9 -16.02 18.05 -9.94
C ALA A 9 -14.50 17.83 -9.96
N LEU A 10 -14.07 16.58 -9.83
CA LEU A 10 -12.72 16.11 -10.13
C LEU A 10 -12.74 15.37 -11.47
N VAL A 11 -11.98 15.89 -12.44
CA VAL A 11 -12.00 15.45 -13.83
C VAL A 11 -10.58 15.15 -14.28
N VAL A 12 -10.41 14.10 -15.08
CA VAL A 12 -9.20 13.88 -15.87
C VAL A 12 -9.51 14.17 -17.33
N ASP A 13 -8.82 15.15 -17.88
CA ASP A 13 -8.94 15.65 -19.25
C ASP A 13 -7.59 15.51 -19.95
N GLY A 14 -7.48 14.52 -20.85
CA GLY A 14 -6.19 14.08 -21.39
C GLY A 14 -5.26 13.60 -20.28
N THR A 15 -4.24 14.41 -19.99
CA THR A 15 -3.26 14.18 -18.91
C THR A 15 -3.47 15.11 -17.71
N GLN A 16 -4.38 16.08 -17.78
CA GLN A 16 -4.59 17.03 -16.69
C GLN A 16 -5.63 16.52 -15.69
N LEU A 17 -5.27 16.49 -14.41
CA LEU A 17 -6.21 16.36 -13.31
C LEU A 17 -6.71 17.76 -12.94
N LYS A 18 -8.03 17.96 -12.97
CA LYS A 18 -8.69 19.24 -12.68
C LYS A 18 -9.68 19.09 -11.54
N TYR A 19 -9.71 20.02 -10.59
CA TYR A 19 -10.65 20.06 -9.47
C TYR A 19 -11.39 21.39 -9.43
N GLY A 20 -12.72 21.36 -9.62
CA GLY A 20 -13.52 22.58 -9.77
C GLY A 20 -13.16 23.41 -11.00
N GLY A 21 -12.59 22.79 -12.04
CA GLY A 21 -12.15 23.44 -13.27
C GLY A 21 -10.65 23.77 -13.30
N GLU A 22 -10.02 23.92 -12.14
CA GLU A 22 -8.61 24.32 -12.04
C GLU A 22 -7.66 23.11 -12.15
N PRO A 23 -6.55 23.20 -12.90
CA PRO A 23 -5.52 22.16 -12.92
C PRO A 23 -4.87 21.97 -11.54
N VAL A 24 -4.85 20.74 -11.03
CA VAL A 24 -4.26 20.38 -9.73
C VAL A 24 -3.13 19.35 -9.83
N GLY A 25 -2.94 18.74 -11.00
CA GLY A 25 -1.91 17.73 -11.20
C GLY A 25 -1.88 17.18 -12.61
N THR A 26 -0.89 16.33 -12.87
CA THR A 26 -0.75 15.62 -14.15
C THR A 26 -0.78 14.12 -13.89
N VAL A 27 -1.53 13.40 -14.73
CA VAL A 27 -1.62 11.94 -14.78
C VAL A 27 -1.35 11.48 -16.21
N THR A 28 -1.04 10.20 -16.38
CA THR A 28 -0.96 9.57 -17.69
C THR A 28 -2.30 9.67 -18.44
N ALA A 29 -2.29 9.62 -19.77
CA ALA A 29 -3.53 9.55 -20.52
C ALA A 29 -4.21 8.18 -20.37
N GLY A 30 -5.53 8.12 -20.58
CA GLY A 30 -6.30 6.87 -20.64
C GLY A 30 -7.28 6.66 -19.49
N ARG A 31 -7.88 5.47 -19.46
CA ARG A 31 -8.95 5.13 -18.50
C ARG A 31 -8.41 5.13 -17.07
N LYS A 32 -9.07 5.90 -16.19
CA LYS A 32 -8.78 5.94 -14.76
C LYS A 32 -9.76 5.10 -13.97
N ARG A 33 -9.24 4.47 -12.91
CA ARG A 33 -10.03 3.94 -11.80
C ARG A 33 -9.74 4.78 -10.58
N TYR A 34 -10.74 4.92 -9.73
CA TYR A 34 -10.61 5.78 -8.57
C TYR A 34 -11.50 5.31 -7.43
N ALA A 35 -11.09 5.67 -6.23
CA ALA A 35 -11.90 5.56 -5.04
C ALA A 35 -11.62 6.78 -4.15
N ALA A 36 -12.68 7.29 -3.51
CA ALA A 36 -12.56 8.33 -2.50
C ALA A 36 -12.57 7.68 -1.13
N MET A 37 -11.65 8.10 -0.25
CA MET A 37 -11.61 7.68 1.15
C MET A 37 -11.19 8.87 1.99
N ASN A 38 -12.04 9.25 2.95
CA ASN A 38 -11.91 10.52 3.67
C ASN A 38 -11.73 11.67 2.67
N ASP A 39 -10.79 12.60 2.89
CA ASP A 39 -10.55 13.75 2.00
C ASP A 39 -9.75 13.45 0.74
N TRP A 40 -9.28 12.21 0.60
CA TRP A 40 -8.44 11.76 -0.49
C TRP A 40 -9.24 11.14 -1.62
N VAL A 41 -8.75 11.34 -2.85
CA VAL A 41 -9.13 10.58 -4.03
C VAL A 41 -7.88 9.88 -4.57
N PHE A 42 -7.95 8.56 -4.68
CA PHE A 42 -6.86 7.72 -5.14
C PHE A 42 -7.10 7.29 -6.58
N LEU A 43 -6.04 7.25 -7.40
CA LEU A 43 -6.12 7.14 -8.85
C LEU A 43 -5.20 6.02 -9.36
N TRP A 44 -5.77 5.12 -10.16
CA TRP A 44 -5.05 4.10 -10.92
C TRP A 44 -5.22 4.34 -12.43
N PRO A 45 -4.21 4.00 -13.26
CA PRO A 45 -3.00 3.25 -12.93
C PRO A 45 -1.83 4.08 -12.38
N ASP A 46 -1.98 5.40 -12.30
CA ASP A 46 -0.91 6.33 -11.91
C ASP A 46 -0.39 6.13 -10.49
N LYS A 47 -1.19 5.49 -9.62
CA LYS A 47 -0.94 5.38 -8.18
C LYS A 47 -0.68 6.77 -7.60
N ALA A 48 -1.58 7.70 -7.91
CA ALA A 48 -1.55 9.08 -7.44
C ALA A 48 -2.73 9.36 -6.51
N ALA A 49 -2.54 10.28 -5.57
CA ALA A 49 -3.57 10.70 -4.63
C ALA A 49 -3.75 12.22 -4.67
N PHE A 50 -4.99 12.67 -4.59
CA PHE A 50 -5.33 14.08 -4.47
C PHE A 50 -6.16 14.33 -3.21
N ASN A 51 -5.71 15.26 -2.37
CA ASN A 51 -6.44 15.70 -1.19
C ASN A 51 -7.33 16.90 -1.53
N THR A 52 -8.64 16.71 -1.41
CA THR A 52 -9.63 17.73 -1.78
C THR A 52 -9.74 18.91 -0.81
N VAL A 53 -9.15 18.79 0.39
CA VAL A 53 -9.13 19.84 1.42
C VAL A 53 -7.83 20.64 1.35
N THR A 54 -6.68 19.97 1.30
CA THR A 54 -5.36 20.64 1.27
C THR A 54 -4.92 21.04 -0.13
N GLY A 55 -5.50 20.44 -1.19
CA GLY A 55 -5.07 20.62 -2.57
C GLY A 55 -3.79 19.85 -2.91
N GLU A 56 -3.30 19.00 -2.01
CA GLU A 56 -2.11 18.20 -2.22
C GLU A 56 -2.32 17.16 -3.32
N PHE A 57 -1.39 17.08 -4.27
CA PHE A 57 -1.31 16.03 -5.27
C PHE A 57 0.04 15.32 -5.14
N CYS A 58 0.01 14.03 -4.82
CA CYS A 58 1.21 13.26 -4.51
C CYS A 58 1.19 11.84 -5.06
N SER A 59 2.37 11.22 -5.08
CA SER A 59 2.51 9.79 -5.35
C SER A 59 1.95 8.97 -4.18
N MET A 60 1.28 7.88 -4.50
CA MET A 60 0.92 6.89 -3.48
C MET A 60 2.08 5.97 -3.14
N GLU A 61 3.17 5.97 -3.90
CA GLU A 61 4.38 5.18 -3.62
C GLU A 61 5.52 6.07 -3.17
N GLU A 62 6.41 5.51 -2.35
CA GLU A 62 7.69 6.12 -1.98
C GLU A 62 8.83 5.14 -2.20
N ARG A 63 10.00 5.66 -2.59
CA ARG A 63 11.20 4.85 -2.79
C ARG A 63 12.48 5.63 -2.57
N THR A 64 13.50 4.91 -2.12
CA THR A 64 14.88 5.39 -2.15
C THR A 64 15.66 4.69 -3.26
N GLY A 65 16.83 5.22 -3.61
CA GLY A 65 17.87 4.42 -4.24
C GLY A 65 18.55 3.49 -3.23
N ALA A 66 19.63 2.83 -3.64
CA ALA A 66 20.53 2.15 -2.73
C ALA A 66 21.21 3.19 -1.81
N LEU A 67 21.15 2.94 -0.50
CA LEU A 67 21.70 3.81 0.54
C LEU A 67 22.68 3.02 1.41
N ALA A 68 23.71 3.73 1.88
CA ALA A 68 24.48 3.29 3.03
C ALA A 68 23.70 3.66 4.31
N VAL A 69 23.50 2.68 5.19
CA VAL A 69 22.70 2.81 6.41
C VAL A 69 23.33 2.00 7.55
N THR A 70 23.10 2.46 8.78
CA THR A 70 23.43 1.71 9.99
C THR A 70 22.15 1.10 10.55
N PHE A 71 22.15 -0.21 10.71
CA PHE A 71 21.10 -0.94 11.40
C PHE A 71 21.44 -1.12 12.88
N THR A 72 20.39 -1.19 13.69
CA THR A 72 20.34 -1.95 14.94
C THR A 72 19.25 -3.01 14.81
N ASN A 73 18.96 -3.75 15.87
CA ASN A 73 17.85 -4.71 15.89
C ASN A 73 16.45 -4.05 15.76
N SER A 74 16.34 -2.73 15.94
CA SER A 74 15.07 -2.00 15.93
C SER A 74 15.14 -0.62 15.25
N ALA A 75 16.26 -0.24 14.63
CA ALA A 75 16.39 1.05 13.97
C ALA A 75 17.25 0.97 12.70
N ILE A 76 17.01 1.92 11.79
CA ILE A 76 17.79 2.14 10.58
C ILE A 76 18.09 3.63 10.46
N THR A 77 19.37 3.99 10.47
CA THR A 77 19.86 5.37 10.35
C THR A 77 20.60 5.56 9.04
N ARG A 78 20.29 6.61 8.27
CA ARG A 78 21.00 6.92 7.03
C ARG A 78 22.37 7.50 7.33
N THR A 79 23.41 6.97 6.68
CA THR A 79 24.76 7.52 6.87
C THR A 79 24.96 8.88 6.17
N ASP A 80 24.06 9.24 5.26
CA ASP A 80 24.07 10.54 4.56
C ASP A 80 23.37 11.67 5.34
N GLY A 81 22.80 11.38 6.50
CA GLY A 81 22.15 12.36 7.39
C GLY A 81 20.88 13.02 6.83
N LYS A 82 20.32 12.50 5.72
CA LYS A 82 19.08 13.06 5.13
C LYS A 82 17.85 12.48 5.80
N ALA A 83 16.76 13.25 5.78
CA ALA A 83 15.46 12.77 6.27
C ALA A 83 14.91 11.60 5.43
N TRP A 84 14.14 10.74 6.07
CA TRP A 84 13.38 9.68 5.38
C TRP A 84 12.11 10.25 4.69
N PRO A 85 11.73 9.72 3.51
CA PRO A 85 10.46 10.07 2.86
C PRO A 85 9.27 9.28 3.42
N PHE A 86 9.51 8.33 4.33
CA PHE A 86 8.47 7.49 4.95
C PHE A 86 7.91 8.13 6.21
N ARG A 87 6.73 7.69 6.61
CA ARG A 87 6.05 8.14 7.83
C ARG A 87 5.73 6.99 8.78
N VAL A 88 5.39 7.35 10.02
CA VAL A 88 4.91 6.38 11.00
C VAL A 88 3.73 5.58 10.45
N GLY A 89 3.82 4.26 10.60
CA GLY A 89 2.82 3.31 10.15
C GLY A 89 2.99 2.84 8.71
N ASP A 90 4.00 3.33 7.98
CA ASP A 90 4.35 2.84 6.65
C ASP A 90 4.93 1.42 6.70
N GLY A 91 4.44 0.54 5.83
CA GLY A 91 5.06 -0.76 5.56
C GLY A 91 6.15 -0.60 4.49
N VAL A 92 7.41 -0.61 4.93
CA VAL A 92 8.58 -0.36 4.07
C VAL A 92 9.26 -1.68 3.74
N THR A 93 9.29 -2.03 2.46
CA THR A 93 10.08 -3.13 1.93
C THR A 93 11.53 -2.70 1.82
N ILE A 94 12.40 -3.52 2.40
CA ILE A 94 13.85 -3.34 2.48
C ILE A 94 14.46 -4.42 1.59
N GLU A 95 15.40 -4.03 0.73
CA GLU A 95 16.10 -4.92 -0.20
C GLU A 95 17.59 -4.50 -0.28
N GLY A 96 18.45 -5.38 -0.81
CA GLY A 96 19.86 -5.08 -1.04
C GLY A 96 20.76 -5.17 0.20
N CYS A 97 20.24 -5.65 1.33
CA CYS A 97 21.02 -5.94 2.54
C CYS A 97 21.88 -7.19 2.34
N ALA A 98 23.13 -7.15 2.81
CA ALA A 98 24.02 -8.31 2.90
C ALA A 98 23.50 -9.32 3.93
N GLN A 99 22.89 -8.84 5.01
CA GLN A 99 22.16 -9.69 5.95
C GLN A 99 20.80 -10.08 5.34
N GLU A 100 20.71 -11.29 4.76
CA GLU A 100 19.57 -11.71 3.94
C GLU A 100 18.23 -11.60 4.66
N TYR A 101 18.18 -11.96 5.94
CA TYR A 101 16.99 -11.82 6.78
C TYR A 101 16.41 -10.39 6.83
N ASN A 102 17.24 -9.36 6.65
CA ASN A 102 16.81 -7.97 6.69
C ASN A 102 16.22 -7.50 5.35
N ASN A 103 16.28 -8.33 4.29
CA ASN A 103 15.55 -8.09 3.03
C ASN A 103 14.07 -8.46 3.19
N ARG A 104 13.33 -7.61 3.89
CA ARG A 104 11.95 -7.86 4.32
C ARG A 104 11.13 -6.59 4.34
N THR A 105 9.82 -6.72 4.52
CA THR A 105 8.97 -5.59 4.87
C THR A 105 8.90 -5.40 6.39
N ALA A 106 9.05 -4.16 6.85
CA ALA A 106 8.95 -3.77 8.25
C ALA A 106 8.10 -2.50 8.40
N VAL A 107 7.42 -2.36 9.55
CA VAL A 107 6.48 -1.24 9.78
C VAL A 107 7.12 -0.18 10.67
N VAL A 108 7.22 1.02 10.13
CA VAL A 108 7.84 2.17 10.79
C VAL A 108 7.05 2.57 12.04
N GLN A 109 7.70 2.62 13.20
CA GLN A 109 7.11 3.04 14.48
C GLN A 109 7.38 4.52 14.80
N ALA A 110 8.55 5.04 14.45
CA ALA A 110 8.87 6.46 14.53
C ALA A 110 9.84 6.86 13.41
N VAL A 111 9.84 8.16 13.08
CA VAL A 111 10.83 8.78 12.20
C VAL A 111 11.37 10.02 12.91
N ASP A 112 12.67 10.07 13.14
CA ASP A 112 13.38 11.21 13.69
C ASP A 112 14.55 11.56 12.76
N GLY A 113 14.33 12.56 11.91
CA GLY A 113 15.28 12.97 10.88
C GLY A 113 15.71 11.80 9.98
N ASP A 114 16.97 11.40 10.13
CA ASP A 114 17.64 10.34 9.36
C ASP A 114 17.45 8.93 9.92
N THR A 115 16.68 8.78 11.00
CA THR A 115 16.49 7.51 11.71
C THR A 115 15.03 7.07 11.68
N MET A 116 14.79 5.86 11.20
CA MET A 116 13.52 5.14 11.38
C MET A 116 13.66 4.14 12.51
N THR A 117 12.66 4.06 13.38
CA THR A 117 12.55 3.00 14.40
C THR A 117 11.44 2.02 14.06
N PHE A 118 11.60 0.79 14.53
CA PHE A 118 10.75 -0.36 14.28
C PHE A 118 10.48 -1.09 15.61
N TYR A 119 9.67 -2.15 15.57
CA TYR A 119 9.54 -3.01 16.74
C TYR A 119 10.87 -3.68 17.11
N ASP A 120 11.00 -4.07 18.37
CA ASP A 120 12.20 -4.74 18.87
C ASP A 120 12.48 -6.04 18.11
N ASN A 121 13.75 -6.26 17.77
CA ASN A 121 14.26 -7.47 17.14
C ASN A 121 13.63 -7.79 15.77
N VAL A 122 13.19 -6.76 15.03
CA VAL A 122 12.75 -6.91 13.64
C VAL A 122 13.92 -7.22 12.71
N PHE A 123 15.12 -6.73 13.04
CA PHE A 123 16.36 -6.94 12.28
C PHE A 123 17.36 -7.77 13.08
N GLN A 124 18.24 -8.47 12.36
CA GLN A 124 19.29 -9.29 12.97
C GLN A 124 20.62 -9.15 12.23
N TYR A 125 21.71 -9.32 12.98
CA TYR A 125 23.05 -9.46 12.42
C TYR A 125 23.48 -10.92 12.48
N GLY A 126 23.64 -11.55 11.31
CA GLY A 126 23.83 -12.98 11.18
C GLY A 126 22.54 -13.76 11.35
N GLU A 127 22.37 -14.82 10.57
CA GLU A 127 21.32 -15.80 10.81
C GLU A 127 21.70 -16.75 11.95
N LEU A 128 20.70 -17.39 12.56
CA LEU A 128 20.94 -18.40 13.59
C LEU A 128 21.76 -19.55 13.00
N GLY A 129 22.98 -19.74 13.53
CA GLY A 129 23.92 -20.76 13.04
C GLY A 129 24.89 -20.28 11.97
N SER A 130 24.85 -19.00 11.58
CA SER A 130 25.89 -18.36 10.78
C SER A 130 27.19 -18.17 11.59
N GLY A 131 28.30 -17.96 10.88
CA GLY A 131 29.60 -17.62 11.49
C GLY A 131 29.70 -16.19 12.02
N GLU A 132 28.63 -15.40 11.88
CA GLU A 132 28.55 -14.01 12.33
C GLU A 132 28.36 -13.94 13.85
N ASN A 133 28.91 -12.88 14.46
CA ASN A 133 28.71 -12.65 15.89
C ASN A 133 27.31 -12.09 16.15
N GLN A 134 26.38 -12.93 16.59
CA GLN A 134 24.99 -12.56 16.91
C GLN A 134 24.86 -11.60 18.12
N SER A 135 25.95 -11.29 18.83
CA SER A 135 25.98 -10.21 19.83
C SER A 135 26.26 -8.82 19.24
N THR A 136 26.41 -8.71 17.92
CA THR A 136 26.53 -7.41 17.23
C THR A 136 25.19 -6.68 17.26
N HIS A 137 25.16 -5.53 17.92
CA HIS A 137 23.95 -4.70 18.07
C HIS A 137 23.88 -3.51 17.10
N SER A 138 24.93 -3.30 16.31
CA SER A 138 24.98 -2.26 15.29
C SER A 138 25.88 -2.69 14.13
N TRP A 139 25.40 -2.52 12.89
CA TRP A 139 26.13 -2.88 11.68
C TRP A 139 25.73 -1.99 10.51
N THR A 140 26.52 -2.00 9.45
CA THR A 140 26.29 -1.17 8.26
C THR A 140 25.90 -2.02 7.07
N GLU A 141 24.91 -1.55 6.32
CA GLU A 141 24.56 -2.02 4.98
C GLU A 141 24.94 -0.93 3.97
N SER A 142 25.62 -1.29 2.88
CA SER A 142 26.16 -0.30 1.93
C SER A 142 25.23 0.04 0.77
N ALA A 143 24.22 -0.80 0.52
CA ALA A 143 23.38 -0.71 -0.67
C ALA A 143 21.90 -1.05 -0.40
N ALA A 144 21.41 -0.82 0.83
CA ALA A 144 20.02 -1.09 1.18
C ALA A 144 19.07 -0.10 0.47
N SER A 145 18.04 -0.61 -0.18
CA SER A 145 16.97 0.19 -0.80
C SER A 145 15.65 0.00 -0.07
N PHE A 146 14.83 1.05 -0.05
CA PHE A 146 13.61 1.12 0.74
C PHE A 146 12.45 1.54 -0.15
N SER A 147 11.30 0.87 -0.03
CA SER A 147 10.12 1.24 -0.80
C SER A 147 8.81 1.00 -0.06
N ARG A 148 7.83 1.87 -0.31
CA ARG A 148 6.41 1.68 0.02
C ARG A 148 5.64 1.62 -1.29
N THR A 149 5.13 0.45 -1.61
CA THR A 149 4.45 0.19 -2.90
C THR A 149 2.94 0.05 -2.74
N VAL A 150 2.23 0.23 -3.85
CA VAL A 150 0.78 0.07 -3.95
C VAL A 150 0.45 -0.90 -5.08
N PRO A 151 -0.50 -1.84 -4.93
CA PRO A 151 -0.84 -2.79 -5.99
C PRO A 151 -1.42 -2.09 -7.23
N GLY A 152 -1.15 -2.66 -8.40
CA GLY A 152 -1.71 -2.23 -9.68
C GLY A 152 -3.15 -2.69 -9.84
N LEU A 153 -4.10 -1.99 -9.24
CA LEU A 153 -5.49 -2.43 -9.21
C LEU A 153 -6.20 -2.30 -10.56
N ALA A 154 -6.87 -3.39 -10.97
CA ALA A 154 -7.75 -3.40 -12.14
C ALA A 154 -9.08 -2.70 -11.85
N HIS A 155 -9.61 -2.90 -10.64
CA HIS A 155 -10.82 -2.28 -10.11
C HIS A 155 -10.63 -1.96 -8.63
N VAL A 156 -11.31 -0.91 -8.15
CA VAL A 156 -11.19 -0.43 -6.77
C VAL A 156 -12.54 0.12 -6.29
N CYS A 157 -12.84 -0.07 -5.01
CA CYS A 157 -13.92 0.61 -4.31
C CYS A 157 -13.49 0.96 -2.87
N GLU A 158 -14.20 1.88 -2.23
CA GLU A 158 -14.03 2.13 -0.79
C GLU A 158 -15.12 1.38 0.00
N LYS A 159 -14.73 0.78 1.12
CA LYS A 159 -15.66 0.27 2.13
C LYS A 159 -15.02 0.26 3.51
N ASP A 160 -15.77 0.75 4.51
CA ASP A 160 -15.42 0.75 5.93
C ASP A 160 -14.05 1.38 6.21
N ASN A 161 -13.78 2.52 5.57
CA ASN A 161 -12.54 3.28 5.68
C ASN A 161 -11.32 2.47 5.18
N ARG A 162 -11.54 1.63 4.16
CA ARG A 162 -10.49 0.90 3.44
C ARG A 162 -10.76 0.98 1.95
N LEU A 163 -9.68 1.12 1.19
CA LEU A 163 -9.71 0.87 -0.25
C LEU A 163 -9.60 -0.63 -0.48
N TRP A 164 -10.57 -1.18 -1.18
CA TRP A 164 -10.61 -2.57 -1.61
C TRP A 164 -10.33 -2.64 -3.10
N GLY A 165 -9.53 -3.62 -3.49
CA GLY A 165 -9.04 -3.75 -4.84
C GLY A 165 -8.92 -5.18 -5.30
N VAL A 166 -8.85 -5.32 -6.62
CA VAL A 166 -8.50 -6.58 -7.28
C VAL A 166 -7.37 -6.36 -8.27
N TYR A 167 -6.44 -7.30 -8.31
CA TYR A 167 -5.36 -7.38 -9.30
C TYR A 167 -5.07 -8.85 -9.57
N GLU A 168 -4.78 -9.23 -10.81
CA GLU A 168 -4.59 -10.64 -11.19
C GLU A 168 -5.69 -11.55 -10.61
N ASN A 169 -5.31 -12.50 -9.73
CA ASN A 169 -6.21 -13.37 -8.98
C ASN A 169 -6.32 -13.01 -7.49
N HIS A 170 -5.97 -11.80 -7.11
CA HIS A 170 -5.96 -11.33 -5.73
C HIS A 170 -7.12 -10.37 -5.43
N ILE A 171 -7.67 -10.51 -4.23
CA ILE A 171 -8.55 -9.52 -3.58
C ILE A 171 -7.77 -8.94 -2.40
N CYS A 172 -7.65 -7.62 -2.32
CA CYS A 172 -6.82 -6.97 -1.32
C CYS A 172 -7.46 -5.68 -0.77
N CYS A 173 -6.97 -5.22 0.38
CA CYS A 173 -7.25 -3.87 0.87
C CYS A 173 -6.05 -3.22 1.54
N CYS A 174 -6.05 -1.89 1.53
CA CYS A 174 -5.11 -1.09 2.30
C CYS A 174 -5.37 -1.24 3.80
N LYS A 175 -4.38 -0.84 4.61
CA LYS A 175 -4.47 -0.60 6.05
C LYS A 175 -5.67 0.31 6.37
N LEU A 176 -6.33 0.06 7.51
CA LEU A 176 -7.51 0.80 7.94
C LEU A 176 -7.20 2.30 8.04
N GLY A 177 -7.97 3.12 7.32
CA GLY A 177 -7.84 4.56 7.29
C GLY A 177 -6.65 5.11 6.51
N ASP A 178 -5.83 4.24 5.91
CA ASP A 178 -4.58 4.64 5.24
C ASP A 178 -4.44 4.01 3.85
N GLY A 179 -4.92 4.73 2.84
CA GLY A 179 -4.97 4.30 1.43
C GLY A 179 -3.61 4.18 0.75
N PHE A 180 -2.55 4.60 1.45
CA PHE A 180 -1.16 4.58 1.01
C PHE A 180 -0.45 3.28 1.41
N ASN A 181 -0.99 2.52 2.37
CA ASN A 181 -0.30 1.38 2.96
C ASN A 181 -0.99 0.06 2.66
N TRP A 182 -0.36 -0.78 1.82
CA TRP A 182 -0.91 -2.06 1.36
C TRP A 182 -0.09 -3.28 1.80
N ASN A 183 1.12 -3.07 2.33
CA ASN A 183 2.05 -4.12 2.75
C ASN A 183 2.31 -4.08 4.27
N VAL A 184 1.24 -4.00 5.07
CA VAL A 184 1.32 -3.91 6.54
C VAL A 184 0.59 -5.13 7.13
N PHE A 185 1.33 -6.07 7.73
CA PHE A 185 0.82 -7.39 8.16
C PHE A 185 1.37 -7.81 9.55
N ASN A 186 1.25 -6.95 10.56
CA ASN A 186 1.70 -7.19 11.94
C ASN A 186 0.72 -8.03 12.80
N GLY A 187 -0.36 -8.55 12.23
CA GLY A 187 -1.43 -9.27 12.96
C GLY A 187 -2.43 -8.36 13.68
N LEU A 188 -2.45 -7.06 13.38
CA LEU A 188 -3.38 -6.09 13.98
C LEU A 188 -4.72 -6.03 13.22
N ALA A 189 -5.77 -5.56 13.91
CA ALA A 189 -7.08 -5.39 13.29
C ALA A 189 -7.12 -4.30 12.19
N THR A 190 -6.11 -3.43 12.19
CA THR A 190 -5.97 -2.31 11.26
C THR A 190 -5.09 -2.65 10.05
N ASP A 191 -4.44 -3.81 10.04
CA ASP A 191 -3.51 -4.21 8.97
C ASP A 191 -4.16 -4.31 7.60
N ALA A 192 -3.34 -4.29 6.55
CA ALA A 192 -3.76 -4.60 5.19
C ALA A 192 -4.21 -6.06 5.06
N TYR A 193 -4.81 -6.41 3.93
CA TYR A 193 -5.22 -7.77 3.63
C TYR A 193 -4.98 -8.08 2.15
N ASP A 194 -4.56 -9.31 1.86
CA ASP A 194 -4.37 -9.80 0.52
C ASP A 194 -4.66 -11.30 0.49
N VAL A 195 -5.50 -11.75 -0.44
CA VAL A 195 -5.84 -13.15 -0.64
C VAL A 195 -5.97 -13.50 -2.11
N THR A 196 -5.36 -14.61 -2.51
CA THR A 196 -5.55 -15.19 -3.84
C THR A 196 -6.84 -16.02 -3.89
N VAL A 197 -7.61 -15.87 -4.97
CA VAL A 197 -8.74 -16.75 -5.30
C VAL A 197 -8.36 -17.68 -6.45
N GLY A 198 -8.76 -18.95 -6.35
CA GLY A 198 -8.47 -19.97 -7.36
C GLY A 198 -9.46 -20.04 -8.52
N SER A 199 -10.38 -19.08 -8.66
CA SER A 199 -11.34 -19.03 -9.75
C SER A 199 -10.68 -18.54 -11.04
N ASP A 200 -11.10 -19.09 -12.18
CA ASP A 200 -10.57 -18.70 -13.49
C ASP A 200 -11.11 -17.34 -13.97
N GLY A 201 -10.36 -16.72 -14.88
CA GLY A 201 -10.72 -15.46 -15.54
C GLY A 201 -10.27 -14.21 -14.79
N SER A 202 -10.28 -13.08 -15.50
CA SER A 202 -9.95 -11.76 -14.94
C SER A 202 -11.12 -11.18 -14.15
N PHE A 203 -10.83 -10.34 -13.16
CA PHE A 203 -11.87 -9.57 -12.48
C PHE A 203 -12.52 -8.53 -13.41
N THR A 204 -13.84 -8.47 -13.37
CA THR A 204 -14.69 -7.54 -14.14
C THR A 204 -15.14 -6.33 -13.31
N GLY A 205 -15.08 -6.42 -11.98
CA GLY A 205 -15.39 -5.31 -11.08
C GLY A 205 -15.16 -5.63 -9.60
N ILE A 206 -15.23 -4.60 -8.78
CA ILE A 206 -15.33 -4.72 -7.32
C ILE A 206 -16.29 -3.65 -6.78
N ALA A 207 -17.13 -3.99 -5.82
CA ALA A 207 -18.10 -3.06 -5.24
C ALA A 207 -18.34 -3.32 -3.75
N ALA A 208 -18.52 -2.24 -3.01
CA ALA A 208 -19.08 -2.28 -1.67
C ALA A 208 -20.56 -2.68 -1.75
N PHE A 209 -20.99 -3.68 -0.96
CA PHE A 209 -22.39 -4.10 -0.90
C PHE A 209 -22.79 -4.49 0.52
N ALA A 210 -23.69 -3.70 1.12
CA ALA A 210 -24.13 -3.89 2.50
C ALA A 210 -22.96 -4.08 3.47
N SER A 211 -22.86 -5.23 4.13
CA SER A 211 -21.82 -5.55 5.12
C SER A 211 -20.57 -6.21 4.54
N TYR A 212 -20.45 -6.35 3.22
CA TYR A 212 -19.33 -7.07 2.58
C TYR A 212 -18.89 -6.41 1.26
N VAL A 213 -17.83 -6.96 0.67
CA VAL A 213 -17.32 -6.55 -0.66
C VAL A 213 -17.64 -7.64 -1.67
N LEU A 214 -18.03 -7.24 -2.87
CA LEU A 214 -18.26 -8.11 -4.02
C LEU A 214 -17.12 -7.92 -5.02
N ALA A 215 -16.41 -8.99 -5.37
CA ALA A 215 -15.46 -9.00 -6.47
C ALA A 215 -15.97 -9.93 -7.58
N PHE A 216 -16.14 -9.37 -8.78
CA PHE A 216 -16.82 -10.04 -9.89
C PHE A 216 -15.80 -10.59 -10.88
N LYS A 217 -16.08 -11.78 -11.40
CA LYS A 217 -15.48 -12.38 -12.58
C LYS A 217 -16.63 -12.88 -13.47
N GLU A 218 -16.35 -13.10 -14.75
CA GLU A 218 -17.35 -13.51 -15.74
C GLU A 218 -18.27 -14.66 -15.31
N ASN A 219 -17.73 -15.62 -14.55
CA ASN A 219 -18.45 -16.84 -14.15
C ASN A 219 -18.69 -16.97 -12.64
N CYS A 220 -18.28 -15.99 -11.84
CA CYS A 220 -18.51 -16.05 -10.39
C CYS A 220 -18.43 -14.69 -9.72
N VAL A 221 -19.02 -14.62 -8.54
CA VAL A 221 -18.85 -13.50 -7.62
C VAL A 221 -18.23 -14.00 -6.31
N HIS A 222 -17.15 -13.34 -5.90
CA HIS A 222 -16.53 -13.52 -4.60
C HIS A 222 -17.14 -12.52 -3.62
N LYS A 223 -17.68 -13.04 -2.53
CA LYS A 223 -18.24 -12.27 -1.41
C LYS A 223 -17.22 -12.29 -0.28
N LEU A 224 -16.68 -11.13 0.04
CA LEU A 224 -15.69 -10.99 1.10
C LEU A 224 -16.34 -10.43 2.36
N TYR A 225 -16.48 -11.30 3.36
CA TYR A 225 -17.03 -10.98 4.67
C TYR A 225 -15.93 -10.69 5.69
N GLY A 226 -16.33 -10.11 6.81
CA GLY A 226 -15.47 -9.85 7.96
C GLY A 226 -15.30 -8.36 8.23
N THR A 227 -14.59 -8.05 9.31
CA THR A 227 -14.39 -6.67 9.79
C THR A 227 -12.93 -6.35 10.06
N LYS A 228 -12.05 -7.36 10.07
CA LYS A 228 -10.61 -7.23 10.29
C LYS A 228 -9.85 -8.34 9.55
N PRO A 229 -8.54 -8.15 9.25
CA PRO A 229 -7.73 -9.13 8.52
C PRO A 229 -7.85 -10.57 9.02
N ALA A 230 -7.78 -10.77 10.34
CA ALA A 230 -7.84 -12.10 10.95
C ALA A 230 -9.18 -12.84 10.79
N ASN A 231 -10.28 -12.17 10.38
CA ASN A 231 -11.57 -12.81 10.15
C ASN A 231 -12.13 -12.59 8.74
N PHE A 232 -11.36 -11.98 7.83
CA PHE A 232 -11.81 -11.84 6.46
C PHE A 232 -11.93 -13.22 5.80
N THR A 233 -13.08 -13.47 5.17
CA THR A 233 -13.40 -14.75 4.55
C THR A 233 -14.01 -14.53 3.18
N VAL A 234 -13.48 -15.22 2.17
CA VAL A 234 -14.02 -15.22 0.80
C VAL A 234 -14.97 -16.39 0.62
N ASN A 235 -16.20 -16.12 0.17
CA ASN A 235 -17.13 -17.12 -0.33
C ASN A 235 -17.38 -16.91 -1.82
N THR A 236 -17.25 -17.96 -2.63
CA THR A 236 -17.48 -17.89 -4.08
C THR A 236 -18.85 -18.42 -4.44
N SER A 237 -19.64 -17.64 -5.17
CA SER A 237 -20.89 -18.08 -5.78
C SER A 237 -20.71 -18.11 -7.31
N TYR A 238 -20.87 -19.28 -7.93
CA TYR A 238 -20.80 -19.41 -9.39
C TYR A 238 -22.09 -18.92 -10.02
N ILE A 239 -21.95 -17.93 -10.90
CA ILE A 239 -23.05 -17.26 -11.59
C ILE A 239 -22.51 -16.93 -12.98
N SER A 240 -23.10 -17.50 -14.02
CA SER A 240 -22.65 -17.27 -15.40
C SER A 240 -23.07 -15.88 -15.88
N GLY A 241 -22.13 -15.14 -16.47
CA GLY A 241 -22.38 -13.87 -17.17
C GLY A 241 -22.42 -12.63 -16.27
N VAL A 242 -21.61 -12.59 -15.21
CA VAL A 242 -21.57 -11.49 -14.23
C VAL A 242 -20.38 -10.53 -14.45
#